data_AF-A0A151QYF8-F1
#
_entry.id   AF-A0A151QYF8-F1
#
_cell.length_a   1.000
_cell.length_b   1.000
_cell.length_c   1.000
_cell.angle_alpha   90.00
_cell.angle_beta   90.00
_cell.angle_gamma   90.00
#
_symmetry.space_group_name_H-M   'P 1'
#
loop_
_entity.id
_entity.type
_entity.pdbx_description
1 polymer ?
#
loop_
_entity_poly.entity_id
_entity_poly.type
_entity_poly.pdbx_seq_one_letter_code
_entity_poly.pdbx_strand_id
1 'polypeptide(L)' 'TNFRSRYGHYEYVVMTFEVTNAPTVFMDYMNRIFQPFLNKFVVVFIDNIQIYSKTPEEHGEHLRLVLEVLK' A
#
# COMPACT_ATOMS: atom_id res chain seq x y z
N THR A 1 -7.56 16.93 -6.06
CA THR A 1 -8.86 16.97 -6.77
C THR A 1 -9.87 17.68 -5.89
N ASN A 2 -10.55 18.69 -6.43
CA ASN A 2 -11.52 19.50 -5.69
C ASN A 2 -12.93 18.89 -5.84
N PHE A 3 -13.59 18.57 -4.73
CA PHE A 3 -14.93 17.98 -4.70
C PHE A 3 -15.88 18.83 -3.87
N ARG A 4 -17.17 18.81 -4.23
CA ARG A 4 -18.19 19.66 -3.63
C ARG A 4 -19.13 18.82 -2.79
N SER A 5 -19.27 19.16 -1.52
CA SER A 5 -20.33 18.64 -0.66
C SER A 5 -21.45 19.67 -0.53
N ARG A 6 -22.58 19.28 0.07
CA ARG A 6 -23.69 20.20 0.39
C ARG A 6 -23.28 21.36 1.32
N TYR A 7 -22.11 21.27 1.95
CA TYR A 7 -21.59 22.23 2.92
C TYR A 7 -20.37 23.02 2.44
N GLY A 8 -19.83 22.75 1.24
CA GLY A 8 -18.68 23.49 0.73
C GLY A 8 -17.82 22.75 -0.28
N HIS A 9 -16.70 23.37 -0.64
CA HIS A 9 -15.68 22.80 -1.52
C HIS A 9 -14.51 22.29 -0.67
N TYR A 10 -14.02 21.10 -1.01
CA TYR A 10 -12.95 20.42 -0.30
C TYR A 10 -11.95 19.85 -1.31
N GLU A 11 -10.67 19.89 -0.97
CA GLU A 11 -9.62 19.29 -1.80
C GLU A 11 -8.98 18.11 -1.07
N TYR A 12 -8.75 17.04 -1.82
CA TYR A 12 -7.95 15.93 -1.32
C TYR A 12 -6.47 16.32 -1.25
N VAL A 13 -5.91 16.24 -0.04
CA VAL A 13 -4.48 16.49 0.26
C VAL A 13 -3.63 15.23 0.11
N VAL A 14 -4.29 14.06 0.16
CA VAL A 14 -3.69 12.75 -0.06
C VAL A 14 -4.41 12.05 -1.22
N MET A 15 -3.75 11.05 -1.82
CA MET A 15 -4.36 10.24 -2.86
C MET A 15 -5.62 9.53 -2.31
N THR A 16 -6.73 9.62 -3.04
CA THR A 16 -7.96 8.91 -2.70
C THR A 16 -8.21 7.72 -3.60
N PHE A 17 -8.85 6.68 -3.07
CA PHE A 17 -9.14 5.45 -3.80
C PHE A 17 -10.04 5.64 -5.03
N GLU A 18 -10.79 6.74 -5.09
CA GLU A 18 -11.77 7.02 -6.15
C GLU A 18 -11.16 7.63 -7.43
N VAL A 19 -9.85 7.84 -7.50
CA VAL A 19 -9.21 8.32 -8.73
C VAL A 19 -8.68 7.14 -9.55
N THR A 20 -8.96 7.11 -10.85
CA THR A 20 -8.66 5.97 -11.75
C THR A 20 -7.19 5.55 -11.78
N ASN A 21 -6.26 6.48 -11.50
CA ASN A 21 -4.83 6.20 -11.47
C ASN A 21 -4.28 5.90 -10.07
N ALA A 22 -5.10 5.92 -9.01
CA ALA A 22 -4.65 5.66 -7.65
C ALA A 22 -4.01 4.27 -7.48
N PRO A 23 -4.61 3.18 -8.00
CA PRO A 23 -4.00 1.86 -7.89
C PRO A 23 -2.63 1.79 -8.57
N THR A 24 -2.47 2.40 -9.74
CA THR A 24 -1.20 2.39 -10.48
C THR A 24 -0.09 3.13 -9.71
N VAL A 25 -0.41 4.30 -9.15
CA VAL A 25 0.57 5.09 -8.38
C VAL A 25 0.89 4.42 -7.05
N PHE A 26 -0.12 3.87 -6.36
CA PHE A 26 0.09 3.09 -5.14
C PHE A 26 0.97 1.87 -5.41
N MET A 27 0.69 1.12 -6.48
CA MET A 27 1.48 -0.05 -6.85
C MET A 27 2.94 0.32 -7.17
N ASP A 28 3.21 1.37 -7.96
CA ASP A 28 4.59 1.80 -8.24
C ASP A 28 5.32 2.23 -6.95
N TYR A 29 4.65 3.00 -6.09
CA TYR A 29 5.23 3.47 -4.84
C TYR A 29 5.56 2.30 -3.89
N MET A 30 4.59 1.41 -3.69
CA MET A 30 4.75 0.24 -2.83
C MET A 30 5.77 -0.75 -3.41
N ASN A 31 5.84 -0.91 -4.74
CA ASN A 31 6.85 -1.76 -5.36
C ASN A 31 8.27 -1.24 -5.13
N ARG A 32 8.47 0.08 -5.08
CA ARG A 32 9.78 0.68 -4.76
C ARG A 32 10.15 0.50 -3.29
N ILE A 33 9.21 0.73 -2.38
CA ILE A 33 9.42 0.57 -0.94
C ILE A 33 9.72 -0.88 -0.58
N PHE A 34 8.91 -1.81 -1.10
CA PHE A 34 9.04 -3.24 -0.83
C PHE A 34 10.01 -3.96 -1.75
N GLN A 35 10.74 -3.25 -2.62
CA GLN A 35 11.69 -3.85 -3.57
C GLN A 35 12.60 -4.93 -2.97
N PRO A 36 13.14 -4.78 -1.72
CA PRO A 36 13.96 -5.82 -1.11
C PRO A 36 13.22 -7.12 -0.75
N PHE A 37 11.89 -7.06 -0.63
CA PHE A 37 11.00 -8.13 -0.14
C PHE A 37 10.05 -8.68 -1.23
N LEU A 38 9.89 -7.94 -2.34
CA LEU A 38 9.12 -8.37 -3.49
C LEU A 38 9.63 -9.72 -4.03
N ASN A 39 8.68 -10.58 -4.40
CA ASN A 39 8.93 -11.95 -4.91
C ASN A 39 9.65 -12.88 -3.93
N LYS A 40 9.92 -12.44 -2.68
CA LYS A 40 10.45 -13.28 -1.60
C LYS A 40 9.35 -13.72 -0.65
N PHE A 41 8.66 -12.75 -0.07
CA PHE A 41 7.53 -12.96 0.84
C PHE A 41 6.46 -11.86 0.77
N VAL A 42 6.63 -10.86 -0.11
CA VAL A 42 5.67 -9.76 -0.31
C VAL A 42 5.18 -9.72 -1.77
N VAL A 43 3.88 -9.52 -1.95
CA VAL A 43 3.22 -9.20 -3.22
C VAL A 43 2.34 -7.96 -3.03
N VAL A 44 2.50 -6.95 -3.87
CA VAL A 44 1.63 -5.76 -3.88
C VAL A 44 0.59 -5.93 -4.98
N PHE A 45 -0.70 -5.79 -4.63
CA PHE A 45 -1.79 -5.90 -5.60
C PHE A 45 -2.88 -4.86 -5.33
N ILE A 46 -3.10 -3.98 -6.32
CA ILE A 46 -4.03 -2.84 -6.25
C ILE A 46 -3.74 -2.07 -4.95
N ASP A 47 -4.62 -2.17 -3.95
CA ASP A 47 -4.55 -1.40 -2.70
C ASP A 47 -3.98 -2.21 -1.51
N ASN A 48 -3.56 -3.46 -1.73
CA ASN A 48 -3.18 -4.38 -0.66
C ASN A 48 -1.73 -4.86 -0.77
N ILE A 49 -1.10 -5.05 0.39
CA ILE A 49 0.16 -5.77 0.52
C ILE A 49 -0.18 -7.18 1.05
N GLN A 50 0.13 -8.20 0.26
CA GLN A 50 0.04 -9.59 0.69
C GLN A 50 1.40 -10.08 1.17
N ILE A 51 1.41 -10.71 2.33
CA ILE A 51 2.61 -11.29 2.96
C ILE A 51 2.37 -12.79 3.04
N TYR A 52 3.26 -13.58 2.43
CA TYR A 52 3.16 -15.04 2.45
C TYR A 52 4.35 -15.66 3.18
N SER A 53 4.12 -16.77 3.87
CA SER A 53 5.13 -17.43 4.71
C SER A 53 4.77 -18.91 4.85
N LYS A 54 5.75 -19.78 5.15
CA LYS A 54 5.49 -21.22 5.25
C LYS A 54 5.03 -21.62 6.65
N THR A 55 5.52 -20.93 7.69
CA THR A 55 5.12 -21.17 9.07
C THR A 55 4.68 -19.88 9.77
N PRO A 56 3.90 -19.97 10.87
CA PRO A 56 3.51 -18.81 11.66
C PRO A 56 4.70 -18.03 12.26
N GLU A 57 5.78 -18.72 12.63
CA GLU A 57 6.99 -18.11 13.20
C GLU A 57 7.69 -17.25 12.16
N GLU A 58 7.88 -17.79 10.94
CA GLU A 58 8.39 -17.02 9.80
C GLU A 58 7.49 -15.83 9.47
N HIS A 59 6.16 -16.02 9.56
CA HIS A 59 5.20 -14.97 9.29
C HIS A 59 5.32 -13.81 10.28
N GLY A 60 5.57 -14.09 11.56
CA GLY A 60 5.82 -13.06 12.57
C GLY A 60 7.02 -12.16 12.23
N GLU A 61 8.13 -12.76 11.77
CA GLU A 61 9.32 -12.00 11.35
C GLU A 61 9.07 -11.21 10.05
N HIS A 62 8.40 -11.80 9.06
CA HIS A 62 8.05 -11.09 7.83
C HIS A 62 7.11 -9.90 8.10
N LEU A 63 6.13 -10.07 8.99
CA LEU A 63 5.26 -8.97 9.43
C LEU A 63 6.07 -7.86 10.11
N ARG A 64 7.02 -8.22 10.98
CA ARG A 64 7.87 -7.25 11.66
C ARG A 64 8.66 -6.40 10.66
N LEU A 65 9.29 -7.05 9.66
CA LEU A 65 10.05 -6.38 8.61
C LEU A 65 9.18 -5.43 7.77
N VAL A 66 7.99 -5.88 7.38
CA VAL A 66 7.06 -5.04 6.59
C VAL A 66 6.57 -3.85 7.40
N LEU A 67 6.23 -4.04 8.67
CA LEU A 67 5.77 -2.96 9.54
C LEU A 67 6.89 -1.96 9.86
N GLU A 68 8.15 -2.40 9.95
CA GLU A 68 9.30 -1.52 10.14
C GLU A 68 9.54 -0.61 8.93
N VAL A 69 9.29 -1.13 7.72
CA VAL A 69 9.42 -0.39 6.46
C VAL A 69 8.29 0.63 6.27
N LEU A 70 7.10 0.35 6.81
CA LEU A 70 5.92 1.23 6.72
C LEU A 70 5.89 2.33 7.80
N LYS A 71 6.81 2.29 8.76
CA LYS A 71 6.86 3.19 9.90
C LYS A 71 7.39 4.58 9.51
#